data_AF-A0A6J4JZR7-F1
#
_entry.id   AF-A0A6J4JZR7-F1
#
_cell.length_a   1.000
_cell.length_b   1.000
_cell.length_c   1.000
_cell.angle_alpha   90.00
_cell.angle_beta   90.00
_cell.angle_gamma   90.00
#
_symmetry.space_group_name_H-M   'P 1'
#
loop_
_entity.id
_entity.type
_entity.pdbx_description
1 polymer ?
#
loop_
_entity_poly.entity_id
_entity_poly.type
_entity_poly.pdbx_seq_one_letter_code
_entity_poly.pdbx_strand_id
1 'polypeptide(L)'
;MRPEEALLKNFPFEPTADQATLFKKLDAFILTRNNGKGVFMLKGFAGTGKTTVLTSLVKILNTYGYKYVLLAPTGRAAKVMATYSKKPASTIHKKIYRQKNNPYSEGLSFQ
;
A
#
# COMPACT_ATOMS: atom_id res chain seq x y z
N MET A 1 8.78 -0.60 20.22
CA MET A 1 8.26 0.58 19.49
C MET A 1 6.93 0.18 18.89
N ARG A 2 5.89 1.00 19.10
CA ARG A 2 4.56 0.79 18.51
C ARG A 2 4.54 1.26 17.05
N PRO A 3 3.72 0.68 16.16
CA PRO A 3 3.58 1.16 14.79
C PRO A 3 3.31 2.66 14.66
N GLU A 4 2.52 3.28 15.54
CA GLU A 4 2.31 4.74 15.56
C GLU A 4 3.63 5.53 15.67
N GLU A 5 4.47 5.17 16.64
CA GLU A 5 5.79 5.80 16.86
C GLU A 5 6.70 5.61 15.64
N ALA A 6 6.68 4.41 15.06
CA ALA A 6 7.45 4.09 13.87
C ALA A 6 6.96 4.87 12.64
N LEU A 7 5.64 5.09 12.49
CA LEU A 7 5.05 5.92 11.45
C LEU A 7 5.50 7.37 11.61
N LEU A 8 5.38 7.93 12.81
CA LEU A 8 5.82 9.30 13.12
C LEU A 8 7.29 9.52 12.79
N LYS A 9 8.17 8.58 13.21
CA LYS A 9 9.61 8.63 12.91
C LYS A 9 9.92 8.60 11.41
N ASN A 10 9.08 7.94 10.61
CA ASN A 10 9.25 7.81 9.16
C ASN A 10 8.41 8.80 8.35
N PHE A 11 7.65 9.68 9.00
CA PHE A 11 6.83 10.70 8.36
C PHE A 11 7.67 11.98 8.20
N PRO A 12 7.81 12.52 6.97
CA PRO A 12 8.75 13.60 6.69
C PRO A 12 8.29 14.99 7.15
N PHE A 13 7.10 15.09 7.74
CA PHE A 13 6.47 16.35 8.14
C PHE A 13 5.91 16.21 9.56
N GLU A 14 5.50 17.33 10.15
CA GLU A 14 4.61 17.28 11.30
C GLU A 14 3.21 16.84 10.84
N PRO A 15 2.61 15.79 11.45
CA PRO A 15 1.32 15.29 11.03
C PRO A 15 0.20 16.27 11.42
N THR A 16 -0.80 16.40 10.53
CA THR A 16 -2.06 17.07 10.91
C THR A 16 -2.81 16.25 11.95
N ALA A 17 -3.80 16.85 12.62
CA ALA A 17 -4.65 16.15 13.59
C ALA A 17 -5.32 14.88 13.01
N ASP A 18 -5.77 14.94 11.76
CA ASP A 18 -6.36 13.80 11.06
C ASP A 18 -5.32 12.71 10.74
N GLN A 19 -4.09 13.10 10.38
CA GLN A 19 -3.00 12.16 10.13
C GLN A 19 -2.53 11.48 11.42
N ALA A 20 -2.45 12.21 12.53
CA ALA A 20 -2.17 11.65 13.84
C ALA A 20 -3.26 10.64 14.26
N THR A 21 -4.53 10.98 14.03
CA THR A 21 -5.65 10.05 14.26
C THR A 21 -5.56 8.81 13.37
N LEU A 22 -5.17 8.99 12.11
CA LEU A 22 -4.91 7.89 11.17
C LEU A 22 -3.78 6.98 11.67
N PHE A 23 -2.69 7.51 12.21
CA PHE A 23 -1.58 6.71 12.72
C PHE A 23 -2.00 5.85 13.92
N LYS A 24 -2.82 6.37 14.83
CA LYS A 24 -3.44 5.59 15.93
C LYS A 24 -4.31 4.45 15.41
N LYS A 25 -5.12 4.72 14.37
CA LYS A 25 -5.97 3.68 13.76
C LYS A 25 -5.15 2.62 13.03
N LEU A 26 -4.07 3.01 12.36
CA LEU A 26 -3.13 2.08 11.72
C LEU A 26 -2.38 1.25 12.77
N ASP A 27 -2.01 1.83 13.91
CA ASP A 27 -1.39 1.10 15.03
C ASP A 27 -2.25 -0.07 15.47
N ALA A 28 -3.51 0.21 15.81
CA ALA A 28 -4.46 -0.82 16.16
C ALA A 28 -4.61 -1.85 15.03
N PHE A 29 -4.79 -1.41 13.78
CA PHE A 29 -4.99 -2.31 12.64
C PHE A 29 -3.80 -3.27 12.39
N ILE A 30 -2.57 -2.77 12.53
CA ILE A 30 -1.33 -3.55 12.37
C ILE A 30 -1.13 -4.54 13.52
N LEU A 31 -1.50 -4.15 14.74
CA LEU A 31 -1.33 -5.01 15.92
C LEU A 31 -2.45 -6.05 16.07
N THR A 32 -3.70 -5.74 15.71
CA THR A 32 -4.84 -6.68 15.82
C THR A 32 -4.65 -7.92 14.94
N ARG A 33 -3.93 -7.84 13.82
CA ARG A 33 -3.61 -8.99 12.95
C ARG A 33 -4.85 -9.84 12.63
N ASN A 34 -5.91 -9.24 12.10
CA ASN A 34 -7.24 -9.83 11.85
C ASN A 34 -7.30 -11.12 10.99
N ASN A 35 -6.45 -12.14 11.21
CA ASN A 35 -6.30 -13.41 10.49
C ASN A 35 -6.57 -13.32 8.98
N GLY A 36 -6.09 -12.25 8.34
CA GLY A 36 -6.26 -11.98 6.91
C GLY A 36 -7.60 -11.39 6.46
N LYS A 37 -8.54 -11.10 7.37
CA LYS A 37 -9.89 -10.56 7.09
C LYS A 37 -10.05 -9.05 7.34
N GLY A 38 -9.00 -8.37 7.80
CA GLY A 38 -9.05 -6.93 8.06
C GLY A 38 -8.92 -6.09 6.78
N VAL A 39 -9.80 -5.12 6.60
CA VAL A 39 -9.70 -4.11 5.53
C VAL A 39 -9.59 -2.72 6.17
N PHE A 40 -8.60 -1.94 5.72
CA PHE A 40 -8.43 -0.55 6.12
C PHE A 40 -8.65 0.36 4.91
N MET A 41 -9.55 1.34 5.04
CA MET A 41 -9.86 2.28 3.96
C MET A 41 -9.44 3.70 4.35
N LEU A 42 -8.51 4.28 3.59
CA LEU A 42 -8.08 5.67 3.73
C LEU A 42 -8.74 6.54 2.66
N LYS A 43 -9.60 7.46 3.08
CA LYS A 43 -10.25 8.46 2.22
C LYS A 43 -9.69 9.85 2.52
N GLY A 44 -9.63 10.70 1.51
CA GLY A 44 -9.22 12.10 1.66
C GLY A 44 -9.15 12.80 0.30
N PHE A 45 -9.36 14.11 0.29
CA PHE A 45 -9.32 14.93 -0.92
C PHE A 45 -7.93 14.99 -1.58
N ALA A 46 -7.83 15.54 -2.79
CA ALA A 46 -6.53 15.81 -3.42
C ALA A 46 -5.65 16.66 -2.49
N GLY A 47 -4.33 16.44 -2.49
CA GLY A 47 -3.40 17.20 -1.65
C GLY A 47 -3.33 16.81 -0.17
N THR A 48 -4.21 15.95 0.36
CA THR A 48 -4.24 15.57 1.80
C THR A 48 -3.11 14.63 2.28
N GLY A 49 -2.06 14.42 1.47
CA GLY A 49 -0.89 13.63 1.89
C GLY A 49 -1.07 12.10 1.96
N LYS A 50 -2.14 11.54 1.37
CA LYS A 50 -2.39 10.07 1.37
C LYS A 50 -1.18 9.25 0.89
N THR A 51 -0.54 9.66 -0.20
CA THR A 51 0.65 8.98 -0.74
C THR A 51 1.85 9.09 0.20
N THR A 52 1.98 10.19 0.91
CA THR A 52 3.03 10.39 1.93
C THR A 52 2.84 9.44 3.09
N VAL A 53 1.60 9.33 3.62
CA VAL A 53 1.27 8.36 4.67
C VAL A 53 1.54 6.93 4.22
N LEU A 54 1.10 6.56 3.00
CA LEU A 54 1.38 5.25 2.43
C LEU A 54 2.89 4.97 2.37
N THR A 55 3.69 5.96 1.98
CA THR A 55 5.15 5.84 1.92
C THR A 55 5.77 5.58 3.29
N SER A 56 5.30 6.26 4.34
CA SER A 56 5.75 6.00 5.72
C SER A 56 5.30 4.62 6.23
N LEU A 57 4.09 4.20 5.88
CA LEU A 57 3.56 2.88 6.24
C LEU A 57 4.40 1.74 5.67
N VAL A 58 4.69 1.76 4.36
CA VAL A 58 5.41 0.65 3.71
C VAL A 58 6.87 0.52 4.17
N LYS A 59 7.45 1.59 4.73
CA LYS A 59 8.78 1.54 5.35
C LYS A 59 8.79 0.70 6.63
N ILE A 60 7.68 0.67 7.37
CA ILE A 60 7.61 0.00 8.67
C ILE A 60 6.98 -1.39 8.59
N LEU A 61 6.15 -1.69 7.58
CA LEU A 61 5.41 -2.96 7.53
C LEU A 61 6.29 -4.22 7.69
N ASN A 62 7.48 -4.22 7.07
CA ASN A 62 8.41 -5.35 7.18
C ASN A 62 8.93 -5.57 8.61
N THR A 63 9.17 -4.51 9.38
CA THR A 63 9.65 -4.64 10.78
C THR A 63 8.58 -5.23 11.69
N TYR A 64 7.32 -5.11 11.27
CA TYR A 64 6.18 -5.80 11.88
C TYR A 64 5.85 -7.09 11.12
N GLY A 65 6.78 -7.72 10.39
CA GLY A 65 6.55 -9.05 9.78
C GLY A 65 5.45 -9.12 8.71
N TYR A 66 4.98 -7.99 8.18
CA TYR A 66 4.08 -7.98 7.04
C TYR A 66 4.87 -8.06 5.74
N LYS A 67 4.54 -9.01 4.89
CA LYS A 67 4.86 -8.95 3.46
C LYS A 67 3.80 -8.09 2.77
N TYR A 68 4.22 -7.24 1.83
CA TYR A 68 3.29 -6.38 1.10
C TYR A 68 3.62 -6.32 -0.38
N VAL A 69 2.62 -5.95 -1.17
CA VAL A 69 2.74 -5.59 -2.58
C VAL A 69 2.00 -4.27 -2.81
N LEU A 70 2.56 -3.40 -3.66
CA LEU A 70 1.93 -2.14 -4.01
C LEU A 70 1.22 -2.27 -5.35
N LEU A 71 -0.09 -2.04 -5.32
CA LEU A 71 -0.97 -2.18 -6.48
C LEU A 71 -1.76 -0.90 -6.70
N ALA A 72 -1.98 -0.56 -7.97
CA ALA A 72 -2.82 0.57 -8.37
C ALA A 72 -3.70 0.19 -9.57
N PRO A 73 -4.83 0.89 -9.80
CA PRO A 73 -5.71 0.56 -10.92
C PRO A 73 -5.10 0.90 -12.29
N THR A 74 -4.28 1.96 -12.39
CA THR A 74 -3.67 2.42 -13.64
C THR A 74 -2.14 2.41 -13.59
N GLY A 75 -1.50 2.29 -14.75
CA GLY A 75 -0.03 2.30 -14.86
C GLY A 75 0.60 3.61 -14.36
N ARG A 76 -0.04 4.76 -14.64
CA ARG A 76 0.40 6.07 -14.13
C ARG A 76 0.37 6.13 -12.61
N ALA A 77 -0.71 5.66 -11.98
CA ALA A 77 -0.82 5.62 -10.52
C ALA A 77 0.22 4.68 -9.90
N ALA A 78 0.46 3.51 -10.50
CA ALA A 78 1.52 2.59 -10.07
C ALA A 78 2.91 3.24 -10.17
N LYS A 79 3.20 3.93 -11.28
CA LYS A 79 4.47 4.66 -11.48
C LYS A 79 4.69 5.72 -10.40
N VAL A 80 3.68 6.56 -10.15
CA VAL A 80 3.73 7.59 -9.09
C VAL A 80 3.95 6.93 -7.72
N MET A 81 3.18 5.91 -7.38
CA MET A 81 3.30 5.20 -6.12
C MET A 81 4.70 4.59 -5.93
N ALA A 82 5.27 4.00 -6.98
CA ALA A 82 6.63 3.46 -6.94
C ALA A 82 7.69 4.54 -6.72
N THR A 83 7.57 5.68 -7.41
CA THR A 83 8.49 6.81 -7.27
C THR A 83 8.50 7.35 -5.83
N TYR A 84 7.33 7.62 -5.24
CA TYR A 84 7.25 8.17 -3.89
C TYR A 84 7.66 7.17 -2.82
N SER A 85 7.21 5.91 -2.94
CA SER A 85 7.51 4.88 -1.93
C SER A 85 8.93 4.32 -2.02
N LYS A 86 9.63 4.53 -3.14
CA LYS A 86 10.89 3.85 -3.49
C LYS A 86 10.77 2.32 -3.40
N LYS A 87 9.59 1.79 -3.72
CA LYS A 87 9.27 0.35 -3.74
C LYS A 87 8.60 0.00 -5.07
N PRO A 88 8.80 -1.22 -5.59
CA PRO A 88 8.11 -1.65 -6.80
C PRO A 88 6.59 -1.61 -6.60
N ALA A 89 5.89 -1.02 -7.58
CA ALA A 89 4.44 -1.05 -7.65
C ALA A 89 4.02 -1.51 -9.05
N SER A 90 2.87 -2.16 -9.14
CA SER A 90 2.31 -2.66 -10.40
C SER A 90 0.82 -2.40 -10.49
N THR A 91 0.23 -2.61 -11.67
CA THR A 91 -1.23 -2.52 -11.77
C THR A 91 -1.88 -3.72 -11.10
N ILE A 92 -3.11 -3.56 -10.59
CA ILE A 92 -3.90 -4.67 -10.06
C ILE A 92 -4.04 -5.75 -11.15
N HIS A 93 -4.38 -5.36 -12.38
CA HIS A 93 -4.47 -6.25 -13.54
C HIS A 93 -3.18 -7.06 -13.75
N LYS A 94 -2.01 -6.42 -13.75
CA LYS A 94 -0.73 -7.15 -13.90
C LYS A 94 -0.50 -8.20 -12.81
N LYS A 95 -1.05 -8.01 -11.60
CA LYS A 95 -0.85 -8.93 -10.48
C LYS A 95 -1.82 -10.10 -10.45
N ILE A 96 -3.07 -9.88 -10.85
CA ILE A 96 -4.14 -10.88 -10.75
C ILE A 96 -4.30 -11.71 -12.02
N TYR A 97 -3.99 -11.15 -13.20
CA TYR A 97 -4.06 -11.87 -14.46
C TYR A 97 -2.86 -12.81 -14.59
N ARG A 98 -3.13 -14.09 -14.83
CA ARG A 98 -2.13 -15.10 -15.16
C ARG A 98 -2.26 -15.46 -16.63
N GLN A 99 -1.16 -15.43 -17.37
CA GLN A 99 -1.14 -16.01 -18.71
C GLN A 99 -1.41 -17.50 -18.58
N LYS A 100 -2.51 -17.97 -19.19
CA LYS A 100 -2.73 -19.39 -19.41
C LYS A 100 -2.01 -19.73 -20.72
N ASN A 101 -1.05 -20.65 -20.66
CA ASN A 101 -0.55 -21.28 -21.86
C ASN A 101 -1.70 -22.14 -22.40
N ASN A 102 -2.42 -21.64 -23.39
CA ASN A 102 -3.39 -22.43 -24.11
C ASN A 102 -2.64 -23.13 -25.25
N PRO A 103 -2.44 -24.46 -25.20
CA PRO A 103 -1.71 -25.20 -26.22
C PRO A 103 -2.40 -25.21 -27.59
N TYR A 104 -3.63 -24.68 -27.69
CA TYR A 104 -4.43 -24.63 -28.91
C TYR A 104 -4.63 -23.23 -29.49
N SER A 105 -4.01 -22.18 -28.93
CA SER A 105 -4.06 -20.84 -29.50
C SER A 105 -2.65 -20.35 -29.81
N GLU A 106 -2.33 -20.17 -31.09
CA GLU A 106 -1.11 -19.50 -31.60
C GLU A 106 -1.07 -17.98 -31.26
N GLY A 107 -1.77 -17.55 -30.21
CA GLY A 107 -1.87 -16.16 -29.80
C GLY A 107 -2.08 -16.03 -28.30
N LEU A 108 -1.54 -14.94 -27.74
CA LEU A 108 -1.67 -14.58 -26.33
C LEU A 108 -3.14 -14.34 -25.97
N SER A 109 -3.79 -15.31 -25.35
CA SER A 109 -5.12 -15.12 -24.75
C SER A 109 -5.01 -14.66 -23.30
N PHE A 110 -5.62 -13.52 -22.97
CA PHE A 110 -5.80 -13.04 -21.60
C PHE A 110 -7.21 -13.38 -21.12
N GLN A 111 -7.37 -13.72 -19.84
CA GLN A 111 -8.65 -14.05 -19.20
C GLN A 111 -8.81 -13.25 -17.92
#